data_AF-A0A1R1S056-F1
#
_entry.id   AF-A0A1R1S056-F1
#
_cell.length_a   1.000
_cell.length_b   1.000
_cell.length_c   1.000
_cell.angle_alpha   90.00
_cell.angle_beta   90.00
_cell.angle_gamma   90.00
#
_symmetry.space_group_name_H-M   'P 1'
#
loop_
_entity.id
_entity.type
_entity.pdbx_description
1 polymer ?
#
loop_
_entity_poly.entity_id
_entity_poly.type
_entity_poly.pdbx_seq_one_letter_code
_entity_poly.pdbx_strand_id
1 'polypeptide(L)'
;MKKVNFRQGMTFKEIGEQMQSYVTAYWKKTLDDHQEAFLKAFPEMEDATYGLYLDKLLPPVFESLEQSGFITIQDPRKGDFFIGKGLNFRHSMEKWGAENCRSRVFWAVIGDQQQKPIGTLLFDFFHSHAGFDVPLAPQIYTLEETERDRIVAAVKQIKET
;
A
#
# COMPACT_ATOMS: atom_id res chain seq x y z
N MET A 1 -14.18 -4.62 9.31
CA MET A 1 -12.97 -3.93 9.81
C MET A 1 -13.35 -2.55 10.32
N LYS A 2 -12.64 -1.98 11.29
CA LYS A 2 -12.94 -0.61 11.77
C LYS A 2 -12.49 0.43 10.73
N LYS A 3 -13.09 1.63 10.75
CA LYS A 3 -12.61 2.78 9.97
C LYS A 3 -11.29 3.30 10.56
N VAL A 4 -10.46 3.90 9.70
CA VAL A 4 -9.25 4.60 10.14
C VAL A 4 -9.62 6.03 10.53
N ASN A 5 -9.10 6.53 11.64
CA ASN A 5 -9.47 7.85 12.15
C ASN A 5 -8.55 8.93 11.58
N PHE A 6 -8.80 9.36 10.33
CA PHE A 6 -8.16 10.53 9.76
C PHE A 6 -8.96 11.80 10.10
N ARG A 7 -8.28 12.90 10.44
CA ARG A 7 -8.91 14.21 10.66
C ARG A 7 -8.36 15.23 9.66
N GLN A 8 -9.18 16.20 9.28
CA GLN A 8 -8.71 17.34 8.49
C GLN A 8 -7.59 18.08 9.24
N GLY A 9 -6.58 18.53 8.49
CA GLY A 9 -5.41 19.20 9.05
C GLY A 9 -4.40 18.29 9.75
N MET A 10 -4.50 16.97 9.62
CA MET A 10 -3.37 16.09 9.96
C MET A 10 -2.14 16.45 9.12
N THR A 11 -0.99 16.41 9.77
CA THR A 11 0.30 16.36 9.09
C THR A 11 0.41 15.06 8.30
N PHE A 12 1.25 15.07 7.28
CA PHE A 12 1.44 13.88 6.46
C PHE A 12 2.04 12.71 7.26
N LYS A 13 2.86 13.01 8.27
CA LYS A 13 3.38 12.02 9.23
C LYS A 13 2.25 11.36 10.05
N GLU A 14 1.32 12.15 10.58
CA GLU A 14 0.16 11.61 11.33
C GLU A 14 -0.69 10.67 10.45
N ILE A 15 -0.87 11.02 9.16
CA ILE A 15 -1.55 10.14 8.20
C ILE A 15 -0.82 8.79 8.09
N GLY A 16 0.50 8.81 7.92
CA GLY A 16 1.33 7.60 7.89
C GLY A 16 1.20 6.75 9.16
N GLU A 17 1.24 7.37 10.34
CA GLU A 17 1.11 6.69 11.64
C GLU A 17 -0.28 6.05 11.83
N GLN A 18 -1.35 6.71 11.40
CA GLN A 18 -2.69 6.13 11.42
C GLN A 18 -2.82 4.94 10.47
N MET A 19 -2.25 5.05 9.27
CA MET A 19 -2.25 3.95 8.31
C MET A 19 -1.40 2.77 8.80
N GLN A 20 -0.21 3.02 9.36
CA GLN A 20 0.63 2.00 9.98
C GLN A 20 -0.11 1.27 11.09
N SER A 21 -0.73 2.03 12.00
CA SER A 21 -1.50 1.48 13.12
C SER A 21 -2.62 0.56 12.64
N TYR A 22 -3.31 0.96 11.56
CA TYR A 22 -4.34 0.14 10.96
C TYR A 22 -3.77 -1.16 10.34
N VAL A 23 -2.77 -1.06 9.46
CA VAL A 23 -2.26 -2.25 8.78
C VAL A 23 -1.64 -3.22 9.78
N THR A 24 -0.91 -2.74 10.80
CA THR A 24 -0.38 -3.58 11.89
C THR A 24 -1.48 -4.33 12.64
N ALA A 25 -2.64 -3.69 12.88
CA ALA A 25 -3.74 -4.30 13.61
C ALA A 25 -4.55 -5.32 12.79
N TYR A 26 -4.62 -5.16 11.47
CA TYR A 26 -5.56 -5.93 10.64
C TYR A 26 -4.93 -6.83 9.58
N TRP A 27 -3.65 -6.65 9.20
CA TRP A 27 -3.03 -7.42 8.11
C TRP A 27 -3.18 -8.94 8.29
N LYS A 28 -2.86 -9.43 9.48
CA LYS A 28 -2.89 -10.87 9.80
C LYS A 28 -4.31 -11.38 9.91
N LYS A 29 -5.21 -10.60 10.53
CA LYS A 29 -6.62 -10.96 10.62
C LYS A 29 -7.25 -11.09 9.23
N THR A 30 -7.01 -10.14 8.33
CA THR A 30 -7.52 -10.20 6.95
C THR A 30 -6.97 -11.40 6.19
N LEU A 31 -5.70 -11.75 6.43
CA LEU A 31 -5.09 -12.94 5.84
C LEU A 31 -5.78 -14.21 6.34
N ASP A 32 -5.94 -14.34 7.66
CA ASP A 32 -6.50 -15.53 8.31
C ASP A 32 -7.99 -15.71 7.99
N ASP A 33 -8.78 -14.63 7.98
CA ASP A 33 -10.21 -14.66 7.67
C ASP A 33 -10.51 -15.15 6.23
N HIS A 34 -9.52 -15.09 5.33
CA HIS A 34 -9.68 -15.37 3.90
C HIS A 34 -8.64 -16.37 3.36
N GLN A 35 -7.89 -17.03 4.24
CA GLN A 35 -6.73 -17.85 3.88
C GLN A 35 -7.07 -18.95 2.87
N GLU A 36 -8.17 -19.68 3.10
CA GLU A 36 -8.61 -20.76 2.22
C GLU A 36 -8.90 -20.25 0.80
N ALA A 37 -9.56 -19.09 0.68
CA ALA A 37 -9.88 -18.48 -0.60
C ALA A 37 -8.61 -18.08 -1.37
N PHE A 38 -7.61 -17.52 -0.68
CA PHE A 38 -6.35 -17.16 -1.30
C PHE A 38 -5.52 -18.39 -1.72
N LEU A 39 -5.41 -19.40 -0.85
CA LEU A 39 -4.71 -20.65 -1.17
C LEU A 39 -5.34 -21.38 -2.36
N LYS A 40 -6.66 -21.30 -2.50
CA LYS A 40 -7.38 -21.87 -3.65
C LYS A 40 -7.15 -21.06 -4.94
N ALA A 41 -7.03 -19.74 -4.84
CA ALA A 41 -6.83 -18.86 -6.00
C ALA A 41 -5.38 -18.86 -6.52
N PHE A 42 -4.39 -19.06 -5.63
CA PHE A 42 -2.98 -18.92 -5.96
C PHE A 42 -2.48 -19.82 -7.11
N PRO A 43 -2.88 -21.11 -7.22
CA PRO A 43 -2.43 -21.95 -8.35
C PRO A 43 -2.85 -21.43 -9.73
N GLU A 44 -3.90 -20.62 -9.81
CA GLU A 44 -4.42 -20.07 -11.07
C GLU A 44 -3.97 -18.62 -11.29
N MET A 45 -3.83 -17.84 -10.21
CA MET A 45 -3.61 -16.39 -10.26
C MET A 45 -2.20 -15.96 -9.87
N GLU A 46 -1.42 -16.84 -9.25
CA GLU A 46 -0.06 -16.57 -8.76
C GLU A 46 0.03 -15.23 -8.00
N ASP A 47 0.94 -14.34 -8.40
CA ASP A 47 1.17 -13.05 -7.76
C ASP A 47 -0.09 -12.14 -7.74
N ALA A 48 -1.04 -12.33 -8.66
CA ALA A 48 -2.27 -11.56 -8.67
C ALA A 48 -3.18 -11.86 -7.45
N THR A 49 -3.00 -13.01 -6.78
CA THR A 49 -3.68 -13.30 -5.51
C THR A 49 -3.31 -12.31 -4.41
N TYR A 50 -2.09 -11.76 -4.42
CA TYR A 50 -1.72 -10.69 -3.48
C TYR A 50 -2.50 -9.40 -3.72
N GLY A 51 -2.86 -9.10 -4.97
CA GLY A 51 -3.79 -8.02 -5.30
C GLY A 51 -5.14 -8.22 -4.63
N LEU A 52 -5.68 -9.45 -4.69
CA LEU A 52 -6.94 -9.80 -4.01
C LEU A 52 -6.86 -9.64 -2.49
N TYR A 53 -5.73 -10.00 -1.88
CA TYR A 53 -5.49 -9.78 -0.46
C TYR A 53 -5.51 -8.29 -0.12
N LEU A 54 -4.80 -7.46 -0.90
CA LEU A 54 -4.76 -6.01 -0.70
C LEU A 54 -6.13 -5.34 -0.95
N ASP A 55 -6.93 -5.88 -1.87
CA ASP A 55 -8.34 -5.49 -2.07
C ASP A 55 -9.24 -5.83 -0.87
N LYS A 56 -8.84 -6.73 0.02
CA LYS A 56 -9.53 -6.94 1.31
C LYS A 56 -8.98 -6.07 2.42
N LEU A 57 -7.68 -5.80 2.41
CA LEU A 57 -7.00 -5.07 3.50
C LEU A 57 -7.20 -3.56 3.43
N LEU A 58 -7.01 -2.96 2.26
CA LEU A 58 -6.79 -1.52 2.12
C LEU A 58 -8.02 -0.63 1.87
N PRO A 59 -9.17 -1.10 1.33
CA PRO A 59 -10.30 -0.20 1.06
C PRO A 59 -10.73 0.67 2.23
N PRO A 60 -10.81 0.18 3.49
CA PRO A 60 -11.20 1.03 4.61
C PRO A 60 -10.21 2.17 4.91
N VAL A 61 -8.94 2.02 4.51
CA VAL A 61 -7.93 3.07 4.65
C VAL A 61 -8.19 4.18 3.64
N PHE A 62 -8.24 3.83 2.35
CA PHE A 62 -8.41 4.82 1.29
C PHE A 62 -9.78 5.49 1.33
N GLU A 63 -10.83 4.74 1.68
CA GLU A 63 -12.16 5.32 1.94
C GLU A 63 -12.15 6.31 3.10
N SER A 64 -11.42 6.02 4.18
CA SER A 64 -11.34 6.95 5.31
C SER A 64 -10.52 8.20 4.95
N LEU A 65 -9.46 8.06 4.15
CA LEU A 65 -8.69 9.21 3.63
C LEU A 65 -9.58 10.14 2.81
N GLU A 66 -10.32 9.58 1.85
CA GLU A 66 -11.29 10.31 1.01
C GLU A 66 -12.35 11.01 1.85
N GLN A 67 -12.95 10.31 2.82
CA GLN A 67 -13.97 10.86 3.72
C GLN A 67 -13.44 12.02 4.59
N SER A 68 -12.14 12.02 4.87
CA SER A 68 -11.48 13.09 5.65
C SER A 68 -10.92 14.22 4.79
N GLY A 69 -11.17 14.22 3.48
CA GLY A 69 -10.78 15.30 2.58
C GLY A 69 -9.40 15.17 1.95
N PHE A 70 -8.76 14.01 2.07
CA PHE A 70 -7.53 13.71 1.34
C PHE A 70 -7.87 12.94 0.08
N ILE A 71 -7.04 13.07 -0.95
CA ILE A 71 -7.20 12.30 -2.19
C ILE A 71 -5.90 11.60 -2.54
N THR A 72 -5.99 10.53 -3.33
CA THR A 72 -4.82 10.01 -4.01
C THR A 72 -4.71 10.71 -5.36
N ILE A 73 -3.63 11.45 -5.60
CA ILE A 73 -3.35 12.10 -6.88
C ILE A 73 -2.83 11.01 -7.83
N GLN A 74 -3.62 10.73 -8.87
CA GLN A 74 -3.35 9.68 -9.84
C GLN A 74 -3.52 10.21 -11.27
N ASP A 75 -2.66 9.76 -12.18
CA ASP A 75 -2.77 9.95 -13.63
C ASP A 75 -2.98 8.57 -14.28
N PRO A 76 -4.19 7.97 -14.19
CA PRO A 76 -4.45 6.62 -14.69
C PRO A 76 -4.27 6.55 -16.20
N ARG A 77 -3.49 5.57 -16.67
CA ARG A 77 -3.28 5.29 -18.09
C ARG A 77 -4.02 4.03 -18.52
N LYS A 78 -4.31 3.93 -19.83
CA LYS A 78 -4.90 2.70 -20.39
C LYS A 78 -4.00 1.51 -20.07
N GLY A 79 -4.56 0.50 -19.39
CA GLY A 79 -3.82 -0.69 -18.96
C GLY A 79 -3.20 -0.58 -17.56
N ASP A 80 -3.37 0.54 -16.84
CA ASP A 80 -3.00 0.61 -15.43
C ASP A 80 -3.88 -0.35 -14.61
N PHE A 81 -3.25 -1.04 -13.65
CA PHE A 81 -3.92 -1.96 -12.74
C PHE A 81 -3.91 -1.38 -11.33
N PHE A 82 -5.09 -1.27 -10.72
CA PHE A 82 -5.29 -0.71 -9.39
C PHE A 82 -5.70 -1.80 -8.40
N ILE A 83 -5.11 -1.75 -7.21
CA ILE A 83 -5.42 -2.65 -6.09
C ILE A 83 -5.62 -1.86 -4.81
N GLY A 84 -6.39 -2.43 -3.89
CA GLY A 84 -6.66 -1.84 -2.58
C GLY A 84 -7.30 -0.46 -2.69
N LYS A 85 -8.00 -0.15 -3.80
CA LYS A 85 -8.59 1.15 -4.16
C LYS A 85 -7.60 2.29 -4.45
N GLY A 86 -6.43 2.34 -3.82
CA GLY A 86 -5.51 3.47 -3.94
C GLY A 86 -4.13 3.18 -4.55
N LEU A 87 -3.77 1.92 -4.75
CA LEU A 87 -2.43 1.55 -5.23
C LEU A 87 -2.45 1.23 -6.72
N ASN A 88 -1.56 1.86 -7.48
CA ASN A 88 -1.36 1.58 -8.91
C ASN A 88 -0.11 0.72 -9.08
N PHE A 89 -0.22 -0.40 -9.80
CA PHE A 89 0.92 -1.30 -10.02
C PHE A 89 2.07 -0.63 -10.80
N ARG A 90 1.77 0.31 -11.69
CA ARG A 90 2.79 1.15 -12.39
C ARG A 90 3.57 2.03 -11.41
N HIS A 91 3.00 2.30 -10.24
CA HIS A 91 3.60 3.05 -9.15
C HIS A 91 4.08 2.09 -8.05
N SER A 92 4.80 1.05 -8.47
CA SER A 92 5.43 0.12 -7.57
C SER A 92 6.80 -0.34 -8.10
N MET A 93 7.62 -0.88 -7.20
CA MET A 93 8.89 -1.48 -7.54
C MET A 93 9.07 -2.75 -6.72
N GLU A 94 9.35 -3.86 -7.40
CA GLU A 94 9.82 -5.07 -6.74
C GLU A 94 11.22 -4.86 -6.21
N LYS A 95 11.44 -5.36 -5.00
CA LYS A 95 12.74 -5.41 -4.37
C LYS A 95 13.07 -6.84 -4.02
N TRP A 96 14.02 -7.37 -4.80
CA TRP A 96 14.59 -8.69 -4.62
C TRP A 96 15.61 -8.64 -3.48
N GLY A 97 15.23 -9.17 -2.33
CA GLY A 97 16.13 -9.44 -1.18
C GLY A 97 16.35 -10.94 -0.99
N ALA A 98 16.82 -11.33 0.21
CA ALA A 98 16.74 -12.72 0.68
C ALA A 98 15.29 -13.22 0.56
N GLU A 99 15.10 -14.53 0.43
CA GLU A 99 13.79 -15.14 0.09
C GLU A 99 12.65 -14.73 1.04
N ASN A 100 12.97 -14.43 2.31
CA ASN A 100 12.06 -13.96 3.35
C ASN A 100 11.96 -12.41 3.50
N CYS A 101 12.72 -11.66 2.72
CA CYS A 101 12.81 -10.20 2.75
C CYS A 101 12.48 -9.56 1.39
N ARG A 102 11.82 -10.31 0.49
CA ARG A 102 11.29 -9.72 -0.75
C ARG A 102 10.09 -8.88 -0.42
N SER A 103 10.01 -7.73 -1.07
CA SER A 103 8.87 -6.85 -0.92
C SER A 103 8.62 -6.05 -2.18
N ARG A 104 7.36 -5.67 -2.37
CA ARG A 104 6.97 -4.68 -3.35
C ARG A 104 6.62 -3.40 -2.63
N VAL A 105 7.33 -2.32 -2.98
CA VAL A 105 6.99 -1.00 -2.48
C VAL A 105 6.08 -0.32 -3.49
N PHE A 106 4.85 -0.02 -3.08
CA PHE A 106 3.94 0.85 -3.80
C PHE A 106 4.10 2.28 -3.30
N TRP A 107 3.83 3.26 -4.16
CA TRP A 107 3.73 4.65 -3.75
C TRP A 107 2.46 5.31 -4.26
N ALA A 108 1.92 6.21 -3.44
CA ALA A 108 0.72 6.98 -3.73
C ALA A 108 0.93 8.43 -3.28
N VAL A 109 0.87 9.37 -4.23
CA VAL A 109 0.92 10.80 -3.91
C VAL A 109 -0.42 11.18 -3.31
N ILE A 110 -0.40 11.76 -2.12
CA ILE A 110 -1.60 12.20 -1.41
C ILE A 110 -1.74 13.71 -1.60
N GLY A 111 -2.95 14.14 -1.92
CA GLY A 111 -3.34 15.54 -2.04
C GLY A 111 -4.35 15.96 -0.99
N ASP A 112 -4.45 17.27 -0.78
CA ASP A 112 -5.56 17.87 -0.04
C ASP A 112 -6.83 18.00 -0.93
N GLN A 113 -7.87 18.62 -0.38
CA GLN A 113 -9.14 18.85 -1.08
C GLN A 113 -9.02 19.70 -2.35
N GLN A 114 -7.95 20.49 -2.48
CA GLN A 114 -7.65 21.33 -3.64
C GLN A 114 -6.77 20.59 -4.66
N GLN A 115 -6.56 19.29 -4.47
CA GLN A 115 -5.63 18.45 -5.23
C GLN A 115 -4.16 18.91 -5.14
N LYS A 116 -3.82 19.71 -4.13
CA LYS A 116 -2.44 20.09 -3.91
C LYS A 116 -1.70 18.91 -3.29
N PRO A 117 -0.59 18.44 -3.87
CA PRO A 117 0.22 17.38 -3.27
C PRO A 117 0.73 17.80 -1.88
N ILE A 118 0.54 16.93 -0.89
CA ILE A 118 1.00 17.15 0.49
C ILE A 118 2.08 16.16 0.92
N GLY A 119 2.30 15.10 0.14
CA GLY A 119 3.34 14.10 0.37
C GLY A 119 3.07 12.80 -0.38
N THR A 120 3.98 11.85 -0.26
CA THR A 120 3.88 10.52 -0.87
C THR A 120 3.90 9.43 0.19
N LEU A 121 2.86 8.61 0.18
CA LEU A 121 2.75 7.42 1.00
C LEU A 121 3.50 6.29 0.30
N LEU A 122 4.37 5.59 1.04
CA LEU A 122 4.97 4.35 0.59
C LEU A 122 4.36 3.19 1.36
N PHE A 123 3.92 2.17 0.65
CA PHE A 123 3.37 0.93 1.18
C PHE A 123 4.30 -0.23 0.80
N ASP A 124 5.03 -0.74 1.78
CA ASP A 124 6.01 -1.80 1.61
C ASP A 124 5.40 -3.15 1.99
N PHE A 125 5.18 -3.99 0.99
CA PHE A 125 4.42 -5.23 1.09
C PHE A 125 5.32 -6.46 0.91
N PHE A 126 5.49 -7.20 2.01
CA PHE A 126 6.29 -8.42 2.03
C PHE A 126 5.47 -9.62 1.54
N HIS A 127 6.03 -10.39 0.62
CA HIS A 127 5.35 -11.56 0.04
C HIS A 127 6.36 -12.60 -0.48
N SER A 128 5.88 -13.82 -0.66
CA SER A 128 6.67 -14.93 -1.23
C SER A 128 6.28 -15.22 -2.68
N HIS A 129 7.25 -15.59 -3.52
CA HIS A 129 6.98 -16.11 -4.87
C HIS A 129 7.02 -17.65 -4.92
N ALA A 130 7.37 -18.32 -3.81
CA ALA A 130 7.40 -19.79 -3.74
C ALA A 130 6.00 -20.38 -3.46
N GLY A 131 5.10 -19.57 -2.91
CA GLY A 131 3.74 -19.93 -2.54
C GLY A 131 3.02 -18.70 -1.99
N PHE A 132 1.70 -18.80 -1.79
CA PHE A 132 0.95 -17.72 -1.17
C PHE A 132 1.33 -17.58 0.31
N ASP A 133 2.16 -16.59 0.61
CA ASP A 133 2.57 -16.27 1.98
C ASP A 133 2.84 -14.77 2.12
N VAL A 134 2.41 -14.22 3.25
CA VAL A 134 2.63 -12.83 3.67
C VAL A 134 3.37 -12.89 5.00
N PRO A 135 4.72 -12.88 4.98
CA PRO A 135 5.52 -13.27 6.14
C PRO A 135 5.56 -12.20 7.23
N LEU A 136 5.34 -10.93 6.88
CA LEU A 136 5.48 -9.78 7.76
C LEU A 136 4.37 -8.77 7.55
N ALA A 137 4.08 -7.99 8.60
CA ALA A 137 3.19 -6.85 8.53
C ALA A 137 3.70 -5.82 7.50
N PRO A 138 2.84 -5.30 6.60
CA PRO A 138 3.22 -4.21 5.71
C PRO A 138 3.75 -2.99 6.49
N GLN A 139 4.75 -2.33 5.93
CA GLN A 139 5.33 -1.11 6.50
C GLN A 139 4.87 0.11 5.72
N ILE A 140 4.57 1.18 6.45
CA ILE A 140 4.18 2.48 5.91
C ILE A 140 5.32 3.46 6.13
N TYR A 141 5.72 4.13 5.05
CA TYR A 141 6.63 5.26 5.12
C TYR A 141 5.99 6.50 4.50
N THR A 142 6.43 7.67 4.94
CA THR A 142 5.95 8.96 4.43
C THR A 142 7.12 9.74 3.86
N LEU A 143 6.95 10.30 2.67
CA LEU A 143 7.89 11.23 2.05
C LEU A 143 7.21 12.59 1.83
N GLU A 144 7.98 13.67 1.97
CA GLU A 144 7.52 15.01 1.54
C GLU A 144 7.60 15.17 0.02
N GLU A 145 8.46 14.40 -0.64
CA GLU A 145 8.64 14.42 -2.10
C GLU A 145 7.39 13.91 -2.81
N THR A 146 6.98 14.61 -3.86
CA THR A 146 5.77 14.31 -4.66
C THR A 146 6.09 14.11 -6.15
N GLU A 147 7.33 14.37 -6.55
CA GLU A 147 7.83 14.18 -7.91
C GLU A 147 8.31 12.75 -8.15
N ARG A 148 7.91 12.15 -9.26
CA ARG A 148 8.14 10.73 -9.58
C ARG A 148 9.60 10.32 -9.43
N ASP A 149 10.53 11.06 -10.02
CA ASP A 149 11.94 10.67 -10.05
C ASP A 149 12.56 10.68 -8.65
N ARG A 150 12.13 11.64 -7.81
CA ARG A 150 12.57 11.75 -6.42
C ARG A 150 11.97 10.66 -5.53
N ILE A 151 10.69 10.35 -5.72
CA ILE A 151 10.03 9.22 -5.05
C ILE A 151 10.77 7.93 -5.38
N VAL A 152 11.05 7.66 -6.66
CA VAL A 152 11.76 6.45 -7.09
C VAL A 152 13.16 6.38 -6.47
N ALA A 153 13.88 7.50 -6.39
CA ALA A 153 15.18 7.56 -5.72
C ALA A 153 15.06 7.25 -4.22
N ALA A 154 14.09 7.85 -3.52
CA ALA A 154 13.86 7.61 -2.10
C ALA A 154 13.47 6.14 -1.80
N VAL A 155 12.61 5.53 -2.62
CA VAL A 155 12.23 4.11 -2.49
C VAL A 155 13.47 3.20 -2.64
N LYS A 156 14.46 3.58 -3.47
CA LYS A 156 15.71 2.83 -3.56
C LYS A 156 16.52 2.90 -2.27
N GLN A 157 16.57 4.05 -1.61
CA GLN A 157 17.38 4.28 -0.40
C GLN A 157 16.83 3.59 0.86
N ILE A 158 15.50 3.56 1.05
CA ILE A 158 14.84 3.05 2.28
C ILE A 158 15.22 1.59 2.64
N LYS A 159 15.73 0.81 1.68
CA LYS A 159 16.07 -0.60 1.86
C LYS A 159 17.54 -0.94 1.59
N GLU A 160 18.39 0.07 1.39
CA GLU A 160 19.85 -0.09 1.39
C GLU A 160 20.45 -0.04 2.81
N THR A 161 19.66 0.40 3.79
CA THR A 161 19.93 0.33 5.24
C THR A 161 19.27 -0.88 5.89
#